data_AF-A0A150INK2-F1
#
_entry.id   AF-A0A150INK2-F1
#
_cell.length_a   1.000
_cell.length_b   1.000
_cell.length_c   1.000
_cell.angle_alpha   90.00
_cell.angle_beta   90.00
_cell.angle_gamma   90.00
#
_symmetry.space_group_name_H-M   'P 1'
#
loop_
_entity.id
_entity.type
_entity.pdbx_description
1 polymer ?
#
loop_
_entity_poly.entity_id
_entity_poly.type
_entity_poly.pdbx_seq_one_letter_code
_entity_poly.pdbx_strand_id
1 'polypeptide(L)'
;MKKIITSIIIMFLGISMTMPMVFGEVKLYGANGLLFDINEYYGYLNDGTYDAYDFMYFLSVNGTEYYSPSGIYTTELGGRQVVLPVVNISGLNVQRKIFVPSTENWARYLEIIHNPTGSPITANVSVYGNLGSDYNTYILRTSDGDSDLEATDFWAVTDDFGDENGGVGSDPSLAHVWDGPKGKDHID
;
A
#
# COMPACT_ATOMS: atom_id res chain seq x y z
N MET A 1 -23.36 32.83 -48.36
CA MET A 1 -23.54 32.86 -46.89
C MET A 1 -22.48 31.95 -46.26
N LYS A 2 -21.40 32.50 -45.70
CA LYS A 2 -20.35 31.73 -45.00
C LYS A 2 -20.90 31.34 -43.61
N LYS A 3 -21.01 30.04 -43.34
CA LYS A 3 -21.38 29.51 -42.02
C LYS A 3 -20.18 29.68 -41.08
N ILE A 4 -20.34 30.47 -40.03
CA ILE A 4 -19.37 30.61 -38.93
C ILE A 4 -19.61 29.42 -38.00
N ILE A 5 -18.59 28.57 -37.84
CA ILE A 5 -18.61 27.48 -36.85
C ILE A 5 -18.00 28.05 -35.58
N THR A 6 -18.82 28.25 -34.57
CA THR A 6 -18.39 28.65 -33.22
C THR A 6 -17.85 27.42 -32.50
N SER A 7 -16.52 27.34 -32.33
CA SER A 7 -15.89 26.32 -31.49
C SER A 7 -16.03 26.71 -30.02
N ILE A 8 -16.75 25.89 -29.24
CA ILE A 8 -16.77 25.97 -27.78
C ILE A 8 -15.56 25.19 -27.27
N ILE A 9 -14.57 25.90 -26.73
CA ILE A 9 -13.48 25.30 -25.96
C ILE A 9 -14.00 25.12 -24.53
N ILE A 10 -14.27 23.89 -24.14
CA ILE A 10 -14.54 23.53 -22.74
C ILE A 10 -13.18 23.30 -22.08
N MET A 11 -12.70 24.31 -21.37
CA MET A 11 -11.50 24.20 -20.54
C MET A 11 -11.91 23.53 -19.22
N PHE A 12 -11.55 22.26 -19.03
CA PHE A 12 -11.66 21.62 -17.72
C PHE A 12 -10.60 22.25 -16.80
N LEU A 13 -11.03 23.15 -15.92
CA LEU A 13 -10.22 23.59 -14.80
C LEU A 13 -10.28 22.49 -13.74
N GLY A 14 -9.33 21.56 -13.80
CA GLY A 14 -9.11 20.61 -12.72
C GLY A 14 -8.72 21.40 -11.47
N ILE A 15 -9.67 21.58 -10.56
CA ILE A 15 -9.39 22.02 -9.20
C ILE A 15 -8.57 20.92 -8.54
N SER A 16 -7.25 21.10 -8.53
CA SER A 16 -6.36 20.36 -7.64
C SER A 16 -6.78 20.73 -6.22
N MET A 17 -7.51 19.85 -5.55
CA MET A 17 -7.69 19.95 -4.11
C MET A 17 -6.32 19.64 -3.51
N THR A 18 -5.58 20.69 -3.14
CA THR A 18 -4.37 20.53 -2.36
C THR A 18 -4.78 19.98 -1.01
N MET A 19 -4.61 18.67 -0.81
CA MET A 19 -4.66 18.09 0.52
C MET A 19 -3.62 18.83 1.37
N PRO A 20 -3.94 19.21 2.62
CA PRO A 20 -2.94 19.81 3.49
C PRO A 20 -1.79 18.80 3.64
N MET A 21 -0.66 19.08 2.99
CA MET A 21 0.58 18.33 3.18
C MET A 21 1.03 18.62 4.62
N VAL A 22 0.76 17.68 5.52
CA VAL A 22 1.58 17.53 6.71
C VAL A 22 2.89 16.95 6.19
N PHE A 23 3.99 17.68 6.35
CA PHE A 23 5.32 17.18 5.97
C PHE A 23 5.54 15.82 6.65
N GLY A 24 5.84 14.79 5.87
CA GLY A 24 6.06 13.41 6.33
C GLY A 24 4.96 12.39 6.02
N GLU A 25 3.72 12.80 5.75
CA GLU A 25 2.59 11.87 5.68
C GLU A 25 1.51 12.26 4.65
N VAL A 26 1.00 11.27 3.92
CA VAL A 26 -0.11 11.38 2.98
C VAL A 26 -1.31 10.62 3.53
N LYS A 27 -2.36 11.36 3.91
CA LYS A 27 -3.60 10.80 4.47
C LYS A 27 -4.60 10.45 3.38
N LEU A 28 -4.95 9.17 3.25
CA LEU A 28 -6.07 8.70 2.45
C LEU A 28 -7.12 8.07 3.36
N TYR A 29 -8.39 8.31 3.04
CA TYR A 29 -9.53 7.79 3.82
C TYR A 29 -10.34 6.80 3.00
N GLY A 30 -10.59 5.62 3.54
CA GLY A 30 -11.49 4.59 3.02
C GLY A 30 -12.95 4.85 3.35
N ALA A 31 -13.76 3.78 3.33
CA ALA A 31 -15.15 3.86 3.77
C ALA A 31 -15.25 4.29 5.24
N ASN A 32 -16.32 5.02 5.57
CA ASN A 32 -16.60 5.51 6.93
C ASN A 32 -15.48 6.36 7.56
N GLY A 33 -14.51 6.85 6.76
CA GLY A 33 -13.42 7.69 7.25
C GLY A 33 -12.24 6.92 7.84
N LEU A 34 -12.08 5.62 7.53
CA LEU A 34 -10.92 4.85 7.98
C LEU A 34 -9.64 5.40 7.34
N LEU A 35 -8.73 5.90 8.17
CA LEU A 35 -7.45 6.50 7.82
C LEU A 35 -6.41 5.44 7.41
N PHE A 36 -5.73 5.73 6.31
CA PHE A 36 -4.48 5.13 5.86
C PHE A 36 -3.46 6.26 5.73
N ASP A 37 -2.51 6.29 6.67
CA ASP A 37 -1.51 7.32 6.90
C ASP A 37 -0.16 6.94 6.28
N ILE A 38 -0.04 7.18 4.99
CA ILE A 38 1.12 6.73 4.20
C ILE A 38 2.32 7.64 4.49
N ASN A 39 3.44 7.07 4.92
CA ASN A 39 4.70 7.80 5.02
C ASN A 39 5.24 8.17 3.62
N GLU A 40 5.56 9.45 3.38
CA GLU A 40 5.95 9.92 2.05
C GLU A 40 7.37 9.49 1.60
N TYR A 41 8.22 9.04 2.53
CA TYR A 41 9.59 8.64 2.26
C TYR A 41 9.68 7.14 1.96
N TYR A 42 9.08 6.33 2.83
CA TYR A 42 9.21 4.88 2.80
C TYR A 42 7.97 4.19 2.23
N GLY A 43 6.81 4.86 2.30
CA GLY A 43 5.53 4.32 1.86
C GLY A 43 4.85 3.37 2.83
N TYR A 44 5.40 3.08 4.02
CA TYR A 44 4.71 2.30 5.05
C TYR A 44 3.45 3.03 5.57
N LEU A 45 2.55 2.31 6.23
CA LEU A 45 1.45 2.89 7.01
C LEU A 45 1.91 3.14 8.45
N ASN A 46 1.65 4.32 9.01
CA ASN A 46 2.16 4.69 10.33
C ASN A 46 1.39 3.98 11.44
N ASP A 47 0.11 4.31 11.62
CA ASP A 47 -0.76 3.89 12.73
C ASP A 47 -2.11 3.37 12.16
N GLY A 48 -2.68 4.16 11.25
CA GLY A 48 -3.98 3.89 10.64
C GLY A 48 -5.12 4.29 11.56
N THR A 49 -6.23 3.55 11.51
CA THR A 49 -7.37 3.76 12.42
C THR A 49 -7.49 2.58 13.36
N TYR A 50 -7.75 2.86 14.63
CA TYR A 50 -7.87 1.85 15.68
C TYR A 50 -6.57 1.07 15.89
N ASP A 51 -5.41 1.70 15.71
CA ASP A 51 -4.12 1.03 15.93
C ASP A 51 -3.98 -0.22 15.04
N ALA A 52 -4.30 -0.07 13.75
CA ALA A 52 -4.27 -1.20 12.82
C ALA A 52 -2.82 -1.58 12.47
N TYR A 53 -1.94 -0.59 12.41
CA TYR A 53 -0.57 -0.74 11.94
C TYR A 53 0.38 -0.05 12.90
N ASP A 54 1.62 -0.50 12.95
CA ASP A 54 2.69 0.16 13.68
C ASP A 54 3.93 0.17 12.80
N PHE A 55 3.97 1.12 11.88
CA PHE A 55 4.97 1.20 10.82
C PHE A 55 4.94 -0.05 9.92
N MET A 56 3.77 -0.41 9.37
CA MET A 56 3.60 -1.61 8.53
C MET A 56 3.91 -1.37 7.05
N TYR A 57 4.43 -2.39 6.38
CA TYR A 57 4.72 -2.44 4.95
C TYR A 57 5.94 -1.63 4.49
N PHE A 58 7.04 -1.61 5.25
CA PHE A 58 8.36 -1.27 4.68
C PHE A 58 8.69 -2.15 3.48
N LEU A 59 9.38 -1.60 2.48
CA LEU A 59 9.96 -2.37 1.38
C LEU A 59 11.48 -2.37 1.53
N SER A 60 12.12 -3.52 1.40
CA SER A 60 13.56 -3.61 1.19
C SER A 60 13.92 -4.49 0.00
N VAL A 61 15.02 -4.14 -0.66
CA VAL A 61 15.63 -4.92 -1.74
C VAL A 61 17.09 -5.17 -1.36
N ASN A 62 17.47 -6.45 -1.25
CA ASN A 62 18.78 -6.90 -0.77
C ASN A 62 19.18 -6.27 0.58
N GLY A 63 18.21 -6.13 1.50
CA GLY A 63 18.42 -5.54 2.83
C GLY A 63 18.58 -4.01 2.84
N THR A 64 18.46 -3.34 1.69
CA THR A 64 18.39 -1.88 1.63
C THR A 64 16.93 -1.46 1.56
N GLU A 65 16.48 -0.69 2.56
CA GLU A 65 15.14 -0.12 2.58
C GLU A 65 14.92 0.86 1.43
N TYR A 66 13.72 0.81 0.85
CA TYR A 66 13.26 1.82 -0.08
C TYR A 66 13.09 3.15 0.66
N TYR A 67 13.74 4.18 0.15
CA TYR A 67 13.64 5.54 0.67
C TYR A 67 13.63 6.55 -0.49
N SER A 68 12.54 7.28 -0.62
CA SER A 68 12.46 8.45 -1.51
C SER A 68 12.64 9.76 -0.73
N PRO A 69 13.23 10.80 -1.35
CA PRO A 69 13.22 12.14 -0.77
C PRO A 69 11.79 12.66 -0.52
N SER A 70 11.59 13.33 0.62
CA SER A 70 10.34 14.00 1.04
C SER A 70 9.67 14.80 -0.08
N GLY A 71 8.34 14.76 -0.15
CA GLY A 71 7.56 15.65 -1.01
C GLY A 71 7.71 15.39 -2.52
N ILE A 72 8.38 14.32 -2.94
CA ILE A 72 8.53 13.95 -4.36
C ILE A 72 7.58 12.81 -4.72
N TYR A 73 6.34 12.82 -4.25
CA TYR A 73 5.33 11.88 -4.74
C TYR A 73 4.40 12.55 -5.76
N THR A 74 3.81 11.73 -6.63
CA THR A 74 2.69 12.16 -7.49
C THR A 74 1.46 11.33 -7.13
N THR A 75 0.31 11.65 -7.74
CA THR A 75 -0.91 10.85 -7.53
C THR A 75 -1.54 10.42 -8.85
N GLU A 76 -2.14 9.22 -8.83
CA GLU A 76 -2.92 8.63 -9.92
C GLU A 76 -4.34 8.30 -9.41
N LEU A 77 -5.20 7.79 -10.29
CA LEU A 77 -6.55 7.30 -9.96
C LEU A 77 -7.40 8.31 -9.17
N GLY A 78 -7.42 9.56 -9.65
CA GLY A 78 -8.20 10.63 -9.00
C GLY A 78 -7.66 11.03 -7.63
N GLY A 79 -6.35 10.89 -7.39
CA GLY A 79 -5.72 11.22 -6.10
C GLY A 79 -5.72 10.07 -5.10
N ARG A 80 -6.24 8.89 -5.49
CA ARG A 80 -6.39 7.74 -4.60
C ARG A 80 -5.23 6.76 -4.65
N GLN A 81 -4.29 6.95 -5.58
CA GLN A 81 -3.04 6.23 -5.63
C GLN A 81 -1.88 7.18 -5.42
N VAL A 82 -1.11 6.99 -4.35
CA VAL A 82 0.18 7.63 -4.13
C VAL A 82 1.22 6.92 -4.98
N VAL A 83 1.98 7.69 -5.77
CA VAL A 83 3.06 7.18 -6.62
C VAL A 83 4.38 7.75 -6.09
N LEU A 84 5.16 6.89 -5.43
CA LEU A 84 6.49 7.25 -4.98
C LEU A 84 7.48 7.20 -6.16
N PRO A 85 8.60 7.94 -6.09
CA PRO A 85 9.64 7.94 -7.13
C PRO A 85 10.19 6.57 -7.49
N VAL A 86 10.93 6.52 -8.60
CA VAL A 86 11.84 5.40 -8.86
C VAL A 86 13.14 5.67 -8.10
N VAL A 87 13.60 4.71 -7.31
CA VAL A 87 14.88 4.72 -6.60
C VAL A 87 15.73 3.58 -7.11
N ASN A 88 17.02 3.84 -7.35
CA ASN A 88 17.95 2.76 -7.72
C ASN A 88 18.48 2.07 -6.46
N ILE A 89 18.21 0.77 -6.33
CA ILE A 89 18.64 -0.06 -5.19
C ILE A 89 19.28 -1.32 -5.76
N SER A 90 20.55 -1.56 -5.42
CA SER A 90 21.31 -2.74 -5.91
C SER A 90 21.29 -2.91 -7.44
N GLY A 91 21.28 -1.81 -8.21
CA GLY A 91 21.22 -1.86 -9.67
C GLY A 91 19.82 -2.12 -10.25
N LEU A 92 18.79 -2.25 -9.43
CA LEU A 92 17.39 -2.33 -9.82
C LEU A 92 16.71 -0.98 -9.69
N ASN A 93 15.81 -0.66 -10.60
CA ASN A 93 14.90 0.47 -10.50
C ASN A 93 13.67 0.01 -9.70
N VAL A 94 13.53 0.51 -8.47
CA VAL A 94 12.47 0.15 -7.52
C VAL A 94 11.49 1.32 -7.42
N GLN A 95 10.20 1.05 -7.56
CA GLN A 95 9.13 2.02 -7.36
C GLN A 95 7.98 1.38 -6.60
N ARG A 96 7.37 2.15 -5.70
CA ARG A 96 6.19 1.77 -4.95
C ARG A 96 4.99 2.65 -5.33
N LYS A 97 3.83 2.02 -5.52
CA LYS A 97 2.54 2.70 -5.66
C LYS A 97 1.55 2.17 -4.64
N ILE A 98 0.81 3.06 -3.98
CA ILE A 98 -0.06 2.72 -2.86
C ILE A 98 -1.46 3.26 -3.16
N PHE A 99 -2.43 2.37 -3.31
CA PHE A 99 -3.80 2.74 -3.62
C PHE A 99 -4.73 2.46 -2.45
N VAL A 100 -5.58 3.42 -2.14
CA VAL A 100 -6.65 3.28 -1.14
C VAL A 100 -7.97 3.72 -1.80
N PRO A 101 -8.96 2.83 -2.00
CA PRO A 101 -10.27 3.22 -2.50
C PRO A 101 -10.99 4.13 -1.50
N SER A 102 -11.94 4.94 -1.96
CA SER A 102 -12.74 5.81 -1.08
C SER A 102 -13.99 5.15 -0.49
N THR A 103 -14.33 3.95 -0.98
CA THR A 103 -15.59 3.24 -0.67
C THR A 103 -15.37 1.90 0.01
N GLU A 104 -14.11 1.51 0.23
CA GLU A 104 -13.72 0.23 0.82
C GLU A 104 -12.54 0.46 1.79
N ASN A 105 -12.24 -0.53 2.64
CA ASN A 105 -11.28 -0.41 3.74
C ASN A 105 -10.08 -1.33 3.53
N TRP A 106 -9.33 -1.11 2.45
CA TRP A 106 -8.08 -1.80 2.20
C TRP A 106 -7.06 -0.87 1.52
N ALA A 107 -5.78 -1.15 1.68
CA ALA A 107 -4.71 -0.53 0.92
C ALA A 107 -4.05 -1.59 0.02
N ARG A 108 -3.73 -1.23 -1.21
CA ARG A 108 -2.94 -2.07 -2.13
C ARG A 108 -1.59 -1.44 -2.38
N TYR A 109 -0.56 -2.24 -2.11
CA TYR A 109 0.81 -1.96 -2.45
C TYR A 109 1.17 -2.61 -3.78
N LEU A 110 1.73 -1.84 -4.70
CA LEU A 110 2.28 -2.34 -5.96
C LEU A 110 3.77 -2.01 -5.99
N GLU A 111 4.59 -3.04 -5.80
CA GLU A 111 6.04 -2.95 -5.90
C GLU A 111 6.48 -3.25 -7.33
N ILE A 112 7.14 -2.28 -7.95
CA ILE A 112 7.62 -2.33 -9.33
C ILE A 112 9.14 -2.37 -9.29
N ILE A 113 9.71 -3.54 -9.59
CA ILE A 113 11.15 -3.78 -9.56
C ILE A 113 11.60 -4.11 -10.98
N HIS A 114 12.35 -3.19 -11.59
CA HIS A 114 12.81 -3.30 -12.97
C HIS A 114 14.32 -3.45 -13.03
N ASN A 115 14.81 -4.47 -13.74
CA ASN A 115 16.22 -4.61 -14.10
C ASN A 115 16.49 -3.85 -15.42
N PRO A 116 17.20 -2.72 -15.38
CA PRO A 116 17.46 -1.91 -16.57
C PRO A 116 18.61 -2.44 -17.44
N THR A 117 19.21 -3.58 -17.08
CA THR A 117 20.40 -4.13 -17.75
C THR A 117 20.06 -5.27 -18.71
N GLY A 118 21.02 -5.64 -19.56
CA GLY A 118 20.91 -6.83 -20.41
C GLY A 118 21.29 -8.14 -19.72
N SER A 119 21.66 -8.13 -18.44
CA SER A 119 22.10 -9.30 -17.68
C SER A 119 21.16 -9.60 -16.51
N PRO A 120 20.91 -10.87 -16.16
CA PRO A 120 20.07 -11.20 -15.01
C PRO A 120 20.62 -10.61 -13.71
N ILE A 121 19.73 -10.10 -12.85
CA ILE A 121 20.01 -9.69 -11.48
C ILE A 121 19.11 -10.52 -10.56
N THR A 122 19.69 -11.19 -9.56
CA THR A 122 18.93 -11.85 -8.49
C THR A 122 18.82 -10.89 -7.32
N ALA A 123 17.64 -10.78 -6.72
CA ALA A 123 17.41 -9.93 -5.56
C ALA A 123 16.47 -10.60 -4.55
N ASN A 124 16.74 -10.35 -3.28
CA ASN A 124 15.83 -10.65 -2.18
C ASN A 124 14.94 -9.42 -1.96
N VAL A 125 13.63 -9.63 -1.98
CA VAL A 125 12.64 -8.57 -1.76
C VAL A 125 11.86 -8.92 -0.51
N SER A 126 11.76 -7.98 0.42
CA SER A 126 11.03 -8.17 1.67
C SER A 126 10.07 -7.01 1.89
N VAL A 127 8.83 -7.35 2.26
CA VAL A 127 7.85 -6.42 2.82
C VAL A 127 7.63 -6.80 4.27
N TYR A 128 7.76 -5.85 5.19
CA TYR A 128 7.72 -6.12 6.63
C TYR A 128 7.28 -4.88 7.42
N GLY A 129 7.11 -5.04 8.72
CA GLY A 129 6.76 -3.97 9.66
C GLY A 129 6.07 -4.57 10.88
N ASN A 130 5.41 -3.73 11.66
CA ASN A 130 4.63 -4.16 12.81
C ASN A 130 3.14 -3.90 12.57
N LEU A 131 2.29 -4.79 13.07
CA LEU A 131 0.86 -4.56 13.19
C LEU A 131 0.60 -3.96 14.58
N GLY A 132 -0.48 -3.20 14.76
CA GLY A 132 -0.78 -2.62 16.08
C GLY A 132 -1.07 -3.67 17.17
N SER A 133 -1.49 -4.88 16.77
CA SER A 133 -1.56 -6.06 17.66
C SER A 133 -0.22 -6.46 18.29
N ASP A 134 0.89 -5.95 17.75
CA ASP A 134 2.20 -5.93 18.41
C ASP A 134 2.67 -7.35 18.82
N TYR A 135 3.20 -7.53 20.02
CA TYR A 135 3.58 -8.84 20.58
C TYR A 135 2.40 -9.81 20.78
N ASN A 136 1.16 -9.34 20.66
CA ASN A 136 -0.05 -10.17 20.76
C ASN A 136 -0.59 -10.55 19.39
N THR A 137 0.17 -10.41 18.30
CA THR A 137 -0.27 -10.82 16.96
C THR A 137 -0.33 -12.34 16.82
N TYR A 138 -1.48 -12.87 16.39
CA TYR A 138 -1.69 -14.28 16.04
C TYR A 138 -2.11 -14.42 14.58
N ILE A 139 -1.68 -15.52 13.95
CA ILE A 139 -2.22 -15.96 12.66
C ILE A 139 -3.50 -16.74 12.96
N LEU A 140 -4.65 -16.21 12.56
CA LEU A 140 -5.94 -16.89 12.72
C LEU A 140 -6.14 -17.94 11.64
N ARG A 141 -5.77 -17.58 10.40
CA ARG A 141 -5.96 -18.46 9.25
C ARG A 141 -5.06 -18.10 8.07
N THR A 142 -4.67 -19.09 7.30
CA THR A 142 -3.90 -18.97 6.06
C THR A 142 -4.60 -19.64 4.88
N SER A 143 -3.97 -19.60 3.71
CA SER A 143 -4.63 -19.89 2.43
C SER A 143 -4.91 -21.36 2.16
N ASP A 144 -4.22 -22.27 2.82
CA ASP A 144 -4.57 -23.70 2.82
C ASP A 144 -5.51 -24.08 3.98
N GLY A 145 -5.89 -23.11 4.80
CA GLY A 145 -6.97 -23.18 5.76
C GLY A 145 -6.55 -23.53 7.18
N ASP A 146 -5.25 -23.62 7.48
CA ASP A 146 -4.71 -23.75 8.83
C ASP A 146 -4.23 -22.40 9.41
N SER A 147 -3.40 -22.41 10.45
CA SER A 147 -2.91 -21.23 11.18
C SER A 147 -1.39 -21.13 11.20
N ASP A 148 -0.70 -21.97 10.44
CA ASP A 148 0.74 -21.89 10.26
C ASP A 148 1.00 -21.01 9.02
N LEU A 149 2.03 -20.16 9.06
CA LEU A 149 2.37 -19.26 7.95
C LEU A 149 3.58 -19.81 7.20
N GLU A 150 3.37 -20.19 5.94
CA GLU A 150 4.37 -20.79 5.08
C GLU A 150 4.60 -20.00 3.79
N ALA A 151 5.70 -20.33 3.10
CA ALA A 151 5.99 -19.80 1.78
C ALA A 151 5.00 -20.26 0.69
N THR A 152 4.14 -21.25 1.00
CA THR A 152 3.07 -21.72 0.12
C THR A 152 1.79 -20.91 0.25
N ASP A 153 1.71 -20.02 1.24
CA ASP A 153 0.53 -19.19 1.44
C ASP A 153 0.45 -17.99 0.50
N PHE A 154 -0.77 -17.57 0.21
CA PHE A 154 -1.10 -16.38 -0.58
C PHE A 154 -1.83 -15.30 0.23
N TRP A 155 -2.38 -15.69 1.38
CA TRP A 155 -3.01 -14.77 2.31
C TRP A 155 -2.90 -15.30 3.75
N ALA A 156 -2.95 -14.38 4.69
CA ALA A 156 -3.12 -14.66 6.12
C ALA A 156 -4.06 -13.66 6.75
N VAL A 157 -4.82 -14.11 7.74
CA VAL A 157 -5.61 -13.26 8.63
C VAL A 157 -4.91 -13.19 9.97
N THR A 158 -4.68 -11.99 10.48
CA THR A 158 -4.07 -11.75 11.79
C THR A 158 -5.04 -11.07 12.73
N ASP A 159 -4.84 -11.28 14.02
CA ASP A 159 -5.57 -10.58 15.08
C ASP A 159 -4.78 -10.52 16.40
N ASP A 160 -5.28 -9.78 17.37
CA ASP A 160 -4.74 -9.71 18.72
C ASP A 160 -5.24 -10.86 19.64
N PHE A 161 -4.50 -11.12 20.74
CA PHE A 161 -4.90 -12.13 21.73
C PHE A 161 -6.09 -11.67 22.55
N GLY A 162 -7.19 -12.42 22.49
CA GLY A 162 -8.38 -12.20 23.32
C GLY A 162 -9.66 -11.98 22.52
N ASP A 163 -9.56 -11.95 21.19
CA ASP A 163 -10.69 -11.74 20.28
C ASP A 163 -11.58 -12.96 20.09
N GLU A 164 -11.09 -14.22 20.19
CA GLU A 164 -11.68 -15.45 19.58
C GLU A 164 -13.21 -15.71 19.74
N ASN A 165 -13.93 -14.91 20.54
CA ASN A 165 -15.38 -14.83 20.63
C ASN A 165 -15.98 -13.39 20.60
N GLY A 166 -15.41 -12.45 19.84
CA GLY A 166 -15.88 -11.05 19.77
C GLY A 166 -15.66 -10.25 21.05
N GLY A 167 -14.55 -10.53 21.76
CA GLY A 167 -14.06 -9.66 22.82
C GLY A 167 -13.66 -8.30 22.26
N VAL A 168 -13.69 -7.25 23.08
CA VAL A 168 -13.06 -5.97 22.70
C VAL A 168 -11.54 -6.17 22.73
N GLY A 169 -10.97 -6.70 21.64
CA GLY A 169 -9.60 -6.41 21.25
C GLY A 169 -9.47 -4.89 21.03
N SER A 170 -8.30 -4.34 21.30
CA SER A 170 -8.09 -2.90 21.04
C SER A 170 -7.91 -2.63 19.56
N ASP A 171 -7.36 -3.62 18.85
CA ASP A 171 -6.81 -3.46 17.50
C ASP A 171 -7.61 -4.33 16.51
N PRO A 172 -7.76 -3.92 15.24
CA PRO A 172 -8.61 -4.63 14.29
C PRO A 172 -7.95 -5.89 13.73
N SER A 173 -8.75 -6.93 13.48
CA SER A 173 -8.33 -8.05 12.64
C SER A 173 -8.00 -7.57 11.23
N LEU A 174 -6.90 -8.08 10.65
CA LEU A 174 -6.41 -7.70 9.33
C LEU A 174 -6.32 -8.89 8.39
N ALA A 175 -6.64 -8.66 7.13
CA ALA A 175 -6.38 -9.59 6.04
C ALA A 175 -5.17 -9.10 5.23
N HIS A 176 -4.16 -9.95 5.11
CA HIS A 176 -2.99 -9.73 4.30
C HIS A 176 -3.07 -10.63 3.08
N VAL A 177 -2.99 -10.05 1.89
CA VAL A 177 -3.00 -10.80 0.63
C VAL A 177 -1.76 -10.39 -0.14
N TRP A 178 -0.99 -11.38 -0.58
CA TRP A 178 0.20 -11.15 -1.39
C TRP A 178 0.19 -12.06 -2.60
N ASP A 179 0.48 -11.47 -3.75
CA ASP A 179 0.61 -12.23 -4.97
C ASP A 179 1.44 -11.49 -6.02
N GLY A 180 1.88 -12.24 -7.02
CA GLY A 180 2.62 -11.75 -8.16
C GLY A 180 1.80 -11.78 -9.45
N PRO A 181 2.49 -11.85 -10.61
CA PRO A 181 1.85 -12.07 -11.89
C PRO A 181 0.95 -13.31 -11.85
N LYS A 182 -0.30 -13.15 -12.31
CA LYS A 182 -1.40 -14.13 -12.26
C LYS A 182 -2.10 -14.29 -10.92
N GLY A 183 -1.89 -13.40 -9.94
CA GLY A 183 -2.46 -13.63 -8.62
C GLY A 183 -3.98 -13.77 -8.50
N LYS A 184 -4.72 -13.28 -9.50
CA LYS A 184 -6.16 -13.58 -9.62
C LYS A 184 -6.49 -15.08 -9.73
N ASP A 185 -5.52 -15.92 -10.07
CA ASP A 185 -5.66 -17.37 -10.24
C ASP A 185 -5.45 -18.11 -8.89
N HIS A 186 -5.04 -17.42 -7.83
CA HIS A 186 -4.76 -17.98 -6.49
C HIS A 186 -5.68 -17.43 -5.39
N ILE A 187 -6.72 -16.67 -5.76
CA ILE A 187 -7.73 -16.16 -4.82
C ILE A 187 -8.95 -17.08 -4.92
N ASP A 188 -9.31 -17.69 -3.78
CA ASP A 188 -10.45 -18.61 -3.62
C ASP A 188 -11.83 -17.91 -3.63
#